data_AF-A0A919LVA9-F1
#
_entry.id   AF-A0A919LVA9-F1
#
_cell.length_a   1.000
_cell.length_b   1.000
_cell.length_c   1.000
_cell.angle_alpha   90.00
_cell.angle_beta   90.00
_cell.angle_gamma   90.00
#
_symmetry.space_group_name_H-M   'P 1'
#
loop_
_entity.id
_entity.type
_entity.pdbx_description
1 polymer ?
#
loop_
_entity_poly.entity_id
_entity_poly.type
_entity_poly.pdbx_seq_one_letter_code
_entity_poly.pdbx_strand_id
1 'polypeptide(L)'
;MPIRNVKWSAVGDGGLSLNLGELATLAQEKANVTLLIMNDGGYGVMRGIQDKYFGGRQYYNELHTPDFSLLAQAMGLQAWSVDRAEDFRW
;
A
#
# COMPACT_ATOMS: atom_id res chain seq x y z
N MET A 1 -0.66 18.95 -24.50
CA MET A 1 -0.50 17.54 -24.10
C MET A 1 -1.86 17.07 -23.61
N PRO A 2 -2.47 16.00 -24.15
CA PRO A 2 -3.73 15.52 -23.59
C PRO A 2 -3.47 14.97 -22.18
N ILE A 3 -4.34 15.31 -21.25
CA ILE A 3 -4.32 14.83 -19.87
C ILE A 3 -4.42 13.30 -19.95
N ARG A 4 -3.35 12.58 -19.61
CA ARG A 4 -3.43 11.13 -19.47
C ARG A 4 -4.44 10.85 -18.35
N ASN A 5 -5.49 10.08 -18.64
CA ASN A 5 -6.43 9.61 -17.61
C ASN A 5 -5.69 8.61 -16.70
N VAL A 6 -4.92 9.12 -15.73
CA VAL A 6 -4.23 8.29 -14.74
C VAL A 6 -5.25 7.89 -13.69
N LYS A 7 -5.52 6.58 -13.60
CA LYS A 7 -6.36 6.01 -12.55
C LYS A 7 -5.45 5.63 -11.39
N TRP A 8 -5.82 6.05 -10.18
CA TRP A 8 -5.07 5.73 -8.97
C TRP A 8 -6.00 5.13 -7.92
N SER A 9 -5.44 4.22 -7.13
CA SER A 9 -6.09 3.62 -5.98
C SER A 9 -5.12 3.67 -4.80
N ALA A 10 -5.62 4.00 -3.62
CA ALA A 10 -4.84 3.99 -2.38
C ALA A 10 -5.27 2.82 -1.50
N VAL A 11 -4.30 2.13 -0.90
CA VAL A 11 -4.54 1.00 -0.01
C VAL A 11 -3.53 1.03 1.13
N GLY A 12 -3.96 0.63 2.33
CA GLY A 12 -3.02 0.37 3.43
C GLY A 12 -2.27 -0.94 3.23
N ASP A 13 -1.06 -1.04 3.77
CA ASP A 13 -0.26 -2.26 3.84
C ASP A 13 -1.03 -3.47 4.39
N GLY A 14 -1.80 -3.29 5.47
CA GLY A 14 -2.62 -4.35 6.04
C GLY A 14 -3.75 -4.81 5.11
N GLY A 15 -4.38 -3.87 4.41
CA GLY A 15 -5.43 -4.19 3.43
C GLY A 15 -4.90 -4.93 2.21
N LEU A 16 -3.73 -4.53 1.71
CA LEU A 16 -3.07 -5.20 0.59
C LEU A 16 -2.53 -6.58 0.98
N SER A 17 -2.04 -6.74 2.21
CA SER A 17 -1.51 -8.02 2.72
C SER A 17 -2.55 -9.15 2.67
N LEU A 18 -3.84 -8.83 2.75
CA LEU A 18 -4.94 -9.81 2.60
C LEU A 18 -5.18 -10.23 1.14
N ASN A 19 -4.70 -9.45 0.16
CA ASN A 19 -5.02 -9.61 -1.26
C ASN A 19 -3.76 -9.49 -2.15
N LEU A 20 -2.61 -9.97 -1.69
CA LEU A 20 -1.34 -9.86 -2.43
C LEU A 20 -1.42 -10.49 -3.84
N GLY A 21 -2.27 -11.49 -4.03
CA GLY A 21 -2.51 -12.13 -5.33
C GLY A 21 -3.04 -11.18 -6.40
N GLU A 22 -3.70 -10.07 -6.04
CA GLU A 22 -4.23 -9.10 -7.01
C GLU A 22 -3.12 -8.35 -7.75
N LEU A 23 -1.89 -8.33 -7.20
CA LEU A 23 -0.74 -7.81 -7.94
C LEU A 23 -0.46 -8.64 -9.21
N ALA A 24 -0.71 -9.96 -9.18
CA ALA A 24 -0.61 -10.81 -10.37
C ALA A 24 -1.71 -10.48 -11.38
N THR A 25 -2.93 -10.22 -10.91
CA THR A 25 -4.04 -9.76 -11.76
C THR A 25 -3.69 -8.45 -12.46
N LEU A 26 -3.14 -7.46 -11.73
CA LEU A 26 -2.71 -6.18 -12.31
C LEU A 26 -1.70 -6.38 -13.44
N ALA A 27 -0.74 -7.28 -13.25
CA ALA A 27 0.27 -7.60 -14.25
C ALA A 27 -0.33 -8.32 -15.47
N GLN A 28 -1.16 -9.34 -15.24
CA GLN A 28 -1.79 -10.14 -16.30
C GLN A 28 -2.70 -9.29 -17.19
N GLU A 29 -3.57 -8.49 -16.58
CA GLU A 29 -4.56 -7.68 -17.29
C GLU A 29 -3.98 -6.37 -17.84
N LYS A 30 -2.69 -6.10 -17.58
CA LYS A 30 -2.02 -4.84 -17.94
C LYS A 30 -2.84 -3.62 -17.51
N ALA A 31 -3.33 -3.68 -16.27
CA ALA A 31 -4.25 -2.69 -15.75
C ALA A 31 -3.61 -1.29 -15.78
N ASN A 32 -4.28 -0.32 -16.40
CA ASN A 32 -3.84 1.08 -16.39
C ASN A 32 -4.22 1.76 -15.07
N VAL A 33 -3.57 1.35 -13.98
CA VAL A 33 -3.77 1.90 -12.63
C VAL A 33 -2.44 2.02 -11.90
N THR A 34 -2.29 3.10 -11.13
CA THR A 34 -1.21 3.27 -10.15
C THR A 34 -1.74 2.93 -8.77
N LEU A 35 -1.17 1.91 -8.12
CA LEU A 35 -1.52 1.53 -6.76
C LEU A 35 -0.57 2.25 -5.77
N LEU A 36 -1.13 3.11 -4.92
CA LEU A 36 -0.41 3.77 -3.84
C LEU A 36 -0.58 2.97 -2.56
N ILE A 37 0.51 2.42 -2.04
CA ILE A 37 0.53 1.64 -0.81
C ILE A 37 0.93 2.56 0.34
N MET A 38 0.01 2.83 1.25
CA MET A 38 0.27 3.56 2.49
C MET A 38 0.83 2.57 3.51
N ASN A 39 2.15 2.50 3.60
CA ASN A 39 2.87 1.51 4.41
C ASN A 39 3.31 2.09 5.75
N ASP A 40 2.43 2.03 6.77
CA ASP A 40 2.72 2.50 8.13
C ASP A 40 3.06 1.37 9.13
N GLY A 41 3.20 0.13 8.62
CA GLY A 41 3.56 -1.05 9.40
C GLY A 41 2.40 -1.62 10.23
N GLY A 42 1.15 -1.31 9.90
CA GLY A 42 0.02 -1.92 10.58
C GLY A 42 -1.35 -1.26 10.42
N TYR A 43 -2.18 -1.39 11.44
CA TYR A 43 -3.57 -0.90 11.39
C TYR A 43 -3.69 0.45 12.09
N GLY A 44 -3.33 1.54 11.39
CA GLY A 44 -3.39 2.91 11.94
C GLY A 44 -4.73 3.29 12.57
N VAL A 45 -5.85 2.86 11.97
CA VAL A 45 -7.20 3.07 12.54
C VAL A 45 -7.35 2.36 13.89
N MET A 46 -6.85 1.13 14.01
CA MET A 46 -6.91 0.38 15.27
C MET A 46 -6.02 1.03 16.34
N ARG A 47 -4.85 1.55 15.96
CA ARG A 47 -3.98 2.31 16.89
C ARG A 47 -4.73 3.51 17.46
N GLY A 48 -5.38 4.31 16.61
CA GLY A 48 -6.15 5.47 17.05
C GLY A 48 -7.37 5.14 17.93
N ILE A 49 -8.08 4.04 17.62
CA ILE A 49 -9.17 3.54 18.47
C ILE A 49 -8.63 3.12 19.84
N GLN A 50 -7.52 2.39 19.85
CA GLN A 50 -6.89 1.88 21.06
C GLN A 50 -6.33 2.99 21.96
N ASP A 51 -5.71 4.02 21.37
CA ASP A 51 -5.28 5.20 22.10
C ASP A 51 -6.46 5.92 22.74
N LYS A 52 -7.52 6.17 21.98
CA LYS A 52 -8.65 6.99 22.42
C LYS A 52 -9.54 6.27 23.44
N TYR A 53 -9.80 4.99 23.25
CA TYR A 53 -10.86 4.28 24.01
C TYR A 53 -10.33 3.19 24.94
N PHE A 54 -9.06 2.80 24.82
CA PHE A 54 -8.49 1.69 25.59
C PHE A 54 -7.28 2.10 26.45
N GLY A 55 -7.12 3.41 26.69
CA GLY A 55 -6.11 3.97 27.58
C GLY A 55 -4.69 3.83 27.05
N GLY A 56 -4.50 3.96 25.73
CA GLY A 56 -3.17 3.85 25.11
C GLY A 56 -2.65 2.42 24.92
N ARG A 57 -3.45 1.39 25.25
CA ARG A 57 -3.00 -0.01 25.14
C ARG A 57 -3.00 -0.47 23.68
N GLN A 58 -1.83 -0.82 23.16
CA GLN A 58 -1.64 -1.23 21.77
C GLN A 58 -1.58 -2.78 21.66
N TYR A 59 -2.49 -3.40 20.90
CA TYR A 59 -2.56 -4.84 20.67
C TYR A 59 -3.01 -5.19 19.23
N TYR A 60 -2.33 -6.17 18.62
CA TYR A 60 -2.67 -6.78 17.33
C TYR A 60 -2.81 -5.79 16.16
N ASN A 61 -2.03 -4.71 16.18
CA ASN A 61 -2.12 -3.62 15.20
C ASN A 61 -0.78 -3.26 14.56
N GLU A 62 0.29 -3.97 14.89
CA GLU A 62 1.55 -4.01 14.17
C GLU A 62 1.52 -5.20 13.21
N LEU A 63 2.03 -5.00 12.00
CA LEU A 63 2.04 -6.02 10.97
C LEU A 63 3.46 -6.31 10.51
N HIS A 64 3.73 -7.60 10.37
CA HIS A 64 4.85 -8.06 9.58
C HIS A 64 4.42 -8.13 8.12
N THR A 65 4.96 -7.24 7.29
CA THR A 65 4.62 -7.11 5.86
C THR A 65 5.83 -7.47 5.00
N PRO A 66 5.62 -7.95 3.76
CA PRO A 66 6.71 -8.11 2.82
C PRO A 66 7.22 -6.74 2.35
N ASP A 67 8.39 -6.72 1.72
CA ASP A 67 8.75 -5.60 0.86
C ASP A 67 7.81 -5.59 -0.36
N PHE A 68 6.84 -4.67 -0.35
CA PHE A 68 5.84 -4.58 -1.41
C PHE A 68 6.44 -4.20 -2.78
N SER A 69 7.55 -3.46 -2.80
CA SER A 69 8.22 -3.10 -4.05
C SER A 69 8.85 -4.34 -4.68
N LEU A 70 9.59 -5.12 -3.90
CA LEU A 70 10.18 -6.38 -4.36
C LEU A 70 9.10 -7.40 -4.75
N LEU A 71 8.03 -7.50 -3.98
CA LEU A 71 6.91 -8.39 -4.29
C LEU A 71 6.25 -8.01 -5.62
N ALA A 72 5.94 -6.73 -5.84
CA ALA A 72 5.34 -6.26 -7.08
C ALA A 72 6.28 -6.48 -8.28
N GLN A 73 7.58 -6.21 -8.12
CA GLN A 73 8.60 -6.48 -9.15
C GLN A 73 8.70 -7.97 -9.48
N ALA A 74 8.63 -8.86 -8.49
CA ALA A 74 8.61 -10.31 -8.70
C ALA A 74 7.37 -10.77 -9.51
N MET A 75 6.29 -10.01 -9.47
CA MET A 75 5.09 -10.25 -10.29
C MET A 75 5.11 -9.53 -11.65
N GLY A 76 6.22 -8.88 -12.01
CA GLY A 76 6.39 -8.20 -13.30
C GLY A 76 5.83 -6.78 -13.35
N LEU A 77 5.53 -6.17 -12.21
CA LEU A 77 5.08 -4.78 -12.12
C LEU A 77 6.26 -3.82 -11.91
N GLN A 78 6.09 -2.60 -12.40
CA GLN A 78 6.96 -1.48 -12.03
C GLN A 78 6.57 -0.98 -10.64
N ALA A 79 7.52 -0.95 -9.71
CA ALA A 79 7.30 -0.51 -8.34
C ALA A 79 8.56 0.10 -7.71
N TRP A 80 8.36 1.04 -6.80
CA TRP A 80 9.39 1.75 -6.04
C TRP A 80 8.81 2.19 -4.69
N SER A 81 9.67 2.22 -3.66
CA SER A 81 9.35 2.85 -2.37
C SER A 81 9.63 4.35 -2.45
N VAL A 82 8.84 5.13 -1.72
CA VAL A 82 9.00 6.58 -1.59
C VAL A 82 8.91 6.93 -0.12
N ASP A 83 10.01 7.41 0.45
CA ASP A 83 10.09 7.69 1.89
C ASP A 83 9.82 9.17 2.22
N ARG A 84 9.96 10.06 1.23
CA ARG A 84 9.73 11.49 1.40
C ARG A 84 8.82 12.03 0.31
N ALA A 85 7.98 13.00 0.68
CA ALA A 85 7.01 13.58 -0.23
C ALA A 85 7.68 14.24 -1.45
N GLU A 86 8.89 14.80 -1.30
CA GLU A 86 9.62 15.45 -2.40
C GLU A 86 10.13 14.45 -3.45
N ASP A 87 10.25 13.18 -3.09
CA ASP A 87 10.68 12.11 -3.97
C ASP A 87 9.50 11.55 -4.80
N PHE A 88 8.26 11.90 -4.44
CA PHE A 88 7.06 11.55 -5.18
C PHE A 88 6.89 12.47 -6.40
N ARG A 89 7.38 12.01 -7.56
CA ARG A 89 7.28 12.74 -8.84
C ARG A 89 6.31 12.03 -9.78
N TRP A 90 5.30 12.76 -10.28
CA TRP A 90 4.24 12.28 -11.18
C TRP A 90 4.39 12.84 -12.60
#